data_AF-A0A939YSP1-F1
#
_entry.id   AF-A0A939YSP1-F1
#
_cell.length_a   1.000
_cell.length_b   1.000
_cell.length_c   1.000
_cell.angle_alpha   90.00
_cell.angle_beta   90.00
_cell.angle_gamma   90.00
#
_symmetry.space_group_name_H-M   'P 1'
#
loop_
_entity.id
_entity.type
_entity.pdbx_description
1 polymer ?
#
loop_
_entity_poly.entity_id
_entity_poly.type
_entity_poly.pdbx_seq_one_letter_code
_entity_poly.pdbx_strand_id
1 'polypeptide(L)' 'MEKRIQNEKLREKICSAEAAAALIAPGSTVGVSGFTSAGYPKLVPGALAKRAEAGEDLRLTV' A
#
# COMPACT_ATOMS: atom_id res chain seq x y z
N MET A 1 -16.98 -5.09 -7.33
CA MET A 1 -15.66 -5.65 -6.91
C MET A 1 -15.64 -7.17 -6.89
N GLU A 2 -16.78 -7.85 -6.71
CA GLU A 2 -16.88 -9.31 -6.49
C GLU A 2 -16.31 -10.20 -7.62
N LYS A 3 -16.13 -9.69 -8.84
CA LYS A 3 -15.54 -10.43 -9.98
C LYS A 3 -14.06 -10.13 -10.28
N ARG A 4 -13.39 -9.24 -9.54
CA ARG A 4 -11.97 -8.91 -9.79
C ARG A 4 -11.02 -9.93 -9.19
N ILE A 5 -11.35 -10.48 -8.02
CA ILE A 5 -10.56 -11.51 -7.33
C ILE A 5 -11.24 -12.86 -7.57
N GLN A 6 -10.70 -13.62 -8.52
CA GLN A 6 -11.28 -14.88 -8.98
C GLN A 6 -10.96 -16.06 -8.06
N ASN A 7 -9.82 -16.04 -7.38
CA ASN A 7 -9.46 -17.05 -6.39
C ASN A 7 -10.14 -16.73 -5.04
N GLU A 8 -11.01 -17.61 -4.58
CA GLU A 8 -11.81 -17.41 -3.37
C GLU A 8 -10.96 -17.28 -2.11
N LYS A 9 -9.88 -18.07 -1.98
CA LYS A 9 -8.98 -18.03 -0.81
C LYS A 9 -8.27 -16.69 -0.67
N LEU A 10 -8.01 -15.99 -1.77
CA LEU A 10 -7.38 -14.67 -1.73
C LEU A 10 -8.32 -13.57 -1.23
N ARG A 11 -9.63 -13.80 -1.19
CA ARG A 11 -10.60 -12.84 -0.64
C ARG A 11 -10.41 -12.65 0.86
N GLU A 12 -9.90 -13.66 1.57
CA GLU A 12 -9.58 -13.58 2.99
C GLU A 12 -8.45 -12.58 3.31
N LYS A 13 -7.64 -12.21 2.31
CA LYS A 13 -6.55 -11.23 2.46
C LYS A 13 -6.98 -9.78 2.18
N ILE A 14 -8.26 -9.55 1.87
CA ILE A 14 -8.77 -8.19 1.70
C ILE A 14 -8.69 -7.47 3.04
N CYS A 15 -8.02 -6.33 3.05
CA CYS A 15 -7.86 -5.48 4.22
C CYS A 15 -7.95 -4.00 3.81
N SER A 16 -7.99 -3.11 4.80
CA SER A 16 -7.98 -1.66 4.55
C SER A 16 -6.61 -1.18 4.06
N ALA A 17 -6.57 0.01 3.47
CA ALA A 17 -5.31 0.61 3.03
C ALA A 17 -4.36 0.88 4.21
N GLU A 18 -4.92 1.23 5.37
CA GLU A 18 -4.19 1.47 6.62
C GLU A 18 -3.55 0.18 7.14
N ALA A 19 -4.31 -0.93 7.15
CA ALA A 19 -3.80 -2.23 7.56
C ALA A 19 -2.69 -2.72 6.62
N ALA A 20 -2.85 -2.53 5.30
CA ALA A 20 -1.82 -2.86 4.32
C ALA A 20 -0.57 -1.96 4.48
N ALA A 21 -0.75 -0.65 4.69
CA ALA A 21 0.35 0.27 4.92
C ALA A 21 1.13 -0.09 6.18
N ALA A 22 0.47 -0.53 7.25
CA ALA A 22 1.12 -0.95 8.50
C ALA A 22 2.11 -2.13 8.33
N LEU A 23 2.03 -2.88 7.24
CA LEU A 23 3.00 -3.94 6.91
C LEU A 23 4.34 -3.39 6.41
N ILE A 24 4.39 -2.11 6.00
CA ILE A 24 5.61 -1.45 5.53
C ILE A 24 6.27 -0.77 6.72
N ALA A 25 7.39 -1.33 7.15
CA ALA A 25 8.16 -0.85 8.28
C ALA A 25 9.08 0.34 7.90
N PRO A 26 9.47 1.18 8.87
CA PRO A 26 10.49 2.19 8.64
C PRO A 26 11.79 1.61 8.07
N GLY A 27 12.41 2.32 7.13
CA GLY A 27 13.65 1.89 6.46
C GLY A 27 13.46 0.87 5.33
N SER A 28 12.22 0.52 4.97
CA SER A 28 11.95 -0.43 3.88
C SER A 28 12.32 0.16 2.51
N THR A 29 12.86 -0.69 1.63
CA THR A 29 12.89 -0.45 0.18
C THR A 29 11.62 -1.02 -0.45
N VAL A 30 10.83 -0.18 -1.12
CA VAL A 30 9.48 -0.48 -1.60
C VAL A 30 9.41 -0.35 -3.12
N GLY A 31 9.36 -1.48 -3.82
CA GLY A 31 9.04 -1.47 -5.24
C GLY A 31 7.53 -1.33 -5.48
N VAL A 32 7.13 -0.42 -6.38
CA VAL A 32 5.72 -0.23 -6.77
C VAL A 32 5.55 -0.30 -8.28
N SER A 33 4.33 -0.62 -8.73
CA SER A 33 3.96 -0.48 -10.14
C SER A 33 3.79 1.00 -10.51
N GLY A 34 3.85 1.28 -11.81
CA GLY A 34 3.48 2.58 -12.38
C GLY A 34 4.52 3.11 -13.36
N PHE A 35 4.04 3.72 -14.44
CA PHE A 35 4.89 4.34 -15.45
C PHE A 35 4.16 5.53 -16.08
N THR A 36 4.85 6.65 -16.31
CA THR A 36 4.27 7.87 -16.91
C THR A 36 2.90 8.25 -16.32
N SER A 37 2.82 8.28 -14.99
CA SER A 37 1.58 8.60 -14.24
C SER A 37 0.39 7.63 -14.47
N ALA A 38 0.62 6.43 -15.00
CA ALA A 38 -0.38 5.39 -15.17
C ALA A 38 -0.04 4.15 -14.33
N GLY A 39 -1.07 3.47 -13.79
CA GLY A 39 -0.91 2.15 -13.15
C GLY A 39 -0.24 2.12 -11.76
N TYR A 40 0.03 3.27 -11.13
CA TYR A 40 0.59 3.32 -9.78
C TYR A 40 -0.47 3.10 -8.69
N PRO A 41 -0.09 2.49 -7.54
CA PRO A 41 -0.98 2.31 -6.41
C PRO A 41 -1.32 3.66 -5.77
N LYS A 42 -2.58 3.85 -5.36
CA LYS A 42 -3.07 5.15 -4.87
C LYS A 42 -3.36 5.13 -3.37
N LEU A 43 -4.17 4.17 -2.92
CA LEU A 43 -4.70 4.15 -1.56
C LEU A 43 -3.63 3.82 -0.50
N VAL A 44 -2.78 2.83 -0.75
CA VAL A 44 -1.73 2.43 0.22
C VAL A 44 -0.66 3.52 0.38
N PRO A 45 -0.11 4.14 -0.70
CA PRO A 45 0.76 5.30 -0.54
C PRO A 45 0.09 6.48 0.18
N GLY A 46 -1.19 6.72 -0.07
CA GLY A 46 -1.95 7.74 0.68
C GLY A 46 -2.03 7.45 2.18
N ALA A 47 -2.18 6.18 2.58
CA ALA A 47 -2.15 5.79 3.98
C ALA A 47 -0.74 5.88 4.60
N LEU A 48 0.32 5.59 3.83
CA LEU A 48 1.70 5.83 4.28
C LEU A 48 1.98 7.32 4.49
N ALA A 49 1.49 8.19 3.61
CA ALA A 49 1.61 9.64 3.77
C ALA A 49 0.99 10.10 5.09
N LYS A 50 -0.22 9.63 5.43
CA LYS A 50 -0.88 9.95 6.71
C LYS A 50 -0.07 9.49 7.93
N ARG A 51 0.61 8.34 7.86
CA ARG A 51 1.50 7.87 8.94
C ARG A 51 2.68 8.84 9.14
N ALA A 52 3.31 9.25 8.04
CA ALA A 52 4.39 10.24 8.09
C ALA A 52 3.90 11.59 8.63
N GLU A 53 2.73 12.05 8.20
CA GLU A 53 2.09 13.27 8.70
C GLU A 53 1.75 13.20 10.21
N ALA A 54 1.45 12.01 10.73
CA ALA A 54 1.24 11.77 12.15
C ALA A 54 2.55 11.75 12.98
N GLY A 55 3.71 11.98 12.35
CA GLY A 55 5.01 12.09 13.01
C GLY A 55 5.88 10.84 12.94
N GLU A 56 5.48 9.81 12.20
CA GLU A 56 6.28 8.60 12.04
C GLU A 56 7.43 8.82 11.04
N ASP A 57 8.68 8.58 11.46
CA ASP A 57 9.85 8.68 10.59
C ASP A 57 10.03 7.39 9.78
N LEU A 58 9.38 7.33 8.61
CA LEU A 58 9.34 6.11 7.79
C LEU A 58 10.63 5.81 7.01
N ARG A 59 11.47 6.80 6.68
CA ARG A 59 12.73 6.62 5.92
C ARG A 59 12.66 5.61 4.75
N LEU A 60 11.62 5.69 3.93
CA LEU A 60 11.42 4.73 2.84
C LEU A 60 12.35 4.99 1.65
N THR A 61 12.81 3.93 1.00
CA THR A 61 13.40 3.98 -0.34
C THR A 61 12.38 3.44 -1.34
N VAL A 62 12.17 4.09 -2.48
CA VAL A 62 11.18 3.69 -3.49
C VAL A 62 11.85 3.57 -4.86
#